data_AF-A0A962NC81-F1
#
_entry.id   AF-A0A962NC81-F1
#
_cell.length_a   1.000
_cell.length_b   1.000
_cell.length_c   1.000
_cell.angle_alpha   90.00
_cell.angle_beta   90.00
_cell.angle_gamma   90.00
#
_symmetry.space_group_name_H-M   'P 1'
#
loop_
_entity.id
_entity.type
_entity.pdbx_description
1 polymer ?
#
loop_
_entity_poly.entity_id
_entity_poly.type
_entity_poly.pdbx_seq_one_letter_code
_entity_poly.pdbx_strand_id
1 'polypeptide(L)'
;GEPEPIYGPTYLPRKFKTVIAVPPRNDVDLYAHDLGFVAICEGDELLGYNLCVGGGMGTSHGEPSTYPRVATVLGYLPATQLLPVAEAVVTLQRDHGDRSNRKQARLKYTLDRLGTDHFLALLNERLGEPCNPPGPTPSASAVMPSVGRRPATDAGG
;
A
#
# COMPACT_ATOMS: atom_id res chain seq x y z
N GLY A 1 5.28 -6.61 29.23
CA GLY A 1 5.01 -7.16 27.89
C GLY A 1 6.32 -7.21 27.16
N GLU A 2 6.56 -8.25 26.37
CA GLU A 2 7.73 -8.31 25.50
C GLU A 2 7.72 -7.14 24.50
N PRO A 3 8.88 -6.59 24.12
CA PRO A 3 8.94 -5.51 23.16
C PRO A 3 8.49 -5.99 21.78
N GLU A 4 7.49 -5.32 21.20
CA GLU A 4 7.04 -5.57 19.83
C GLU A 4 8.07 -5.00 18.82
N PRO A 5 8.76 -5.85 18.03
CA PRO A 5 9.92 -5.41 17.24
C PRO A 5 9.57 -4.39 16.14
N ILE A 6 8.38 -4.54 15.54
CA ILE A 6 7.90 -3.64 14.47
C ILE A 6 7.11 -2.47 15.05
N TYR A 7 6.24 -2.72 16.02
CA TYR A 7 5.31 -1.70 16.51
C TYR A 7 5.89 -0.80 17.61
N GLY A 8 6.87 -1.30 18.34
CA GLY A 8 7.40 -0.62 19.51
C GLY A 8 6.33 -0.37 20.59
N PRO A 9 6.62 0.48 21.59
CA PRO A 9 5.75 0.67 22.74
C PRO A 9 4.45 1.43 22.44
N THR A 10 4.37 2.14 21.31
CA THR A 10 3.25 3.06 21.00
C THR A 10 2.38 2.60 19.84
N TYR A 11 2.65 1.43 19.25
CA TYR A 11 1.96 0.91 18.07
C TYR A 11 1.85 1.94 16.93
N LEU A 12 0.99 1.70 15.94
CA LEU A 12 0.77 2.66 14.84
C LEU A 12 -0.12 3.84 15.28
N PRO A 13 0.09 5.05 14.74
CA PRO A 13 -0.74 6.23 15.04
C PRO A 13 -2.24 6.04 14.75
N ARG A 14 -2.58 5.16 13.79
CA ARG A 14 -3.95 4.84 13.39
C ARG A 14 -4.02 3.45 12.72
N LYS A 15 -5.24 2.99 12.41
CA LYS A 15 -5.47 1.78 11.61
C LYS A 15 -4.68 1.85 10.30
N PHE A 16 -4.12 0.71 9.91
CA PHE A 16 -3.34 0.54 8.69
C PHE A 16 -3.96 -0.58 7.87
N LYS A 17 -4.23 -0.34 6.59
CA LYS A 17 -4.88 -1.30 5.69
C LYS A 17 -3.94 -1.67 4.56
N THR A 18 -3.74 -2.98 4.38
CA THR A 18 -2.91 -3.54 3.32
C THR A 18 -3.73 -4.45 2.41
N VAL A 19 -3.49 -4.36 1.10
CA VAL A 19 -4.15 -5.21 0.09
C VAL A 19 -3.19 -5.65 -1.00
N ILE A 20 -3.50 -6.77 -1.64
CA ILE A 20 -2.82 -7.25 -2.85
C ILE A 20 -3.89 -7.43 -3.92
N ALA A 21 -3.66 -6.89 -5.11
CA ALA A 21 -4.52 -7.07 -6.27
C ALA A 21 -3.80 -7.88 -7.34
N VAL A 22 -4.52 -8.80 -7.98
CA VAL A 22 -4.04 -9.57 -9.13
C VAL A 22 -4.81 -9.07 -10.37
N PRO A 23 -4.16 -8.34 -11.29
CA PRO A 23 -4.81 -7.84 -12.50
C PRO A 23 -5.46 -8.96 -13.34
N PRO A 24 -6.54 -8.65 -14.08
CA PRO A 24 -7.15 -7.32 -14.25
C PRO A 24 -8.13 -6.92 -13.13
N ARG A 25 -8.25 -7.70 -12.05
CA ARG A 25 -9.26 -7.48 -11.00
C ARG A 25 -8.80 -6.44 -9.99
N ASN A 26 -9.72 -5.53 -9.63
CA ASN A 26 -9.56 -4.56 -8.53
C ASN A 26 -10.72 -4.65 -7.53
N ASP A 27 -11.21 -5.86 -7.27
CA ASP A 27 -12.28 -6.14 -6.31
C ASP A 27 -11.92 -5.76 -4.87
N VAL A 28 -10.64 -5.68 -4.55
CA VAL A 28 -10.13 -5.19 -3.25
C VAL A 28 -10.14 -3.66 -3.12
N ASP A 29 -10.45 -2.91 -4.19
CA ASP A 29 -10.41 -1.45 -4.26
C ASP A 29 -9.05 -0.88 -3.81
N LEU A 30 -7.99 -1.30 -4.51
CA LEU A 30 -6.59 -1.14 -4.08
C LEU A 30 -6.22 0.29 -3.70
N TYR A 31 -6.69 1.27 -4.46
CA TYR A 31 -6.34 2.68 -4.25
C TYR A 31 -6.96 3.29 -2.99
N ALA A 32 -7.86 2.59 -2.28
CA ALA A 32 -8.48 3.06 -1.04
C ALA A 32 -7.72 2.72 0.24
N HIS A 33 -6.59 2.01 0.15
CA HIS A 33 -5.86 1.46 1.31
C HIS A 33 -4.50 2.12 1.54
N ASP A 34 -3.96 1.98 2.76
CA ASP A 34 -2.70 2.63 3.13
C ASP A 34 -1.53 2.03 2.33
N LEU A 35 -1.52 0.71 2.14
CA LEU A 35 -0.51 -0.03 1.40
C LEU A 35 -1.19 -1.01 0.42
N GLY A 36 -0.75 -1.00 -0.83
CA GLY A 36 -1.26 -1.86 -1.88
C GLY A 36 -0.13 -2.44 -2.72
N PHE A 37 -0.29 -3.67 -3.17
CA PHE A 37 0.62 -4.32 -4.10
C PHE A 37 -0.17 -4.82 -5.32
N VAL A 38 0.19 -4.36 -6.52
CA VAL A 38 -0.37 -4.88 -7.77
C VAL A 38 0.58 -5.94 -8.31
N ALA A 39 0.14 -7.19 -8.35
CA ALA A 39 0.96 -8.30 -8.86
C ALA A 39 1.30 -8.11 -10.34
N ILE A 40 2.55 -8.39 -10.69
CA ILE A 40 3.05 -8.47 -12.06
C ILE A 40 3.46 -9.92 -12.29
N CYS A 41 2.76 -10.58 -13.22
CA CYS A 41 2.98 -11.99 -13.55
C CYS A 41 3.27 -12.17 -15.04
N GLU A 42 4.07 -13.18 -15.36
CA GLU A 42 4.26 -13.71 -16.72
C GLU A 42 3.81 -15.18 -16.72
N GLY A 43 2.67 -15.46 -17.37
CA GLY A 43 1.99 -16.74 -17.18
C GLY A 43 1.61 -16.96 -15.71
N ASP A 44 2.02 -18.10 -15.16
CA ASP A 44 1.81 -18.46 -13.74
C ASP A 44 2.96 -18.01 -12.81
N GLU A 45 4.00 -17.36 -13.35
CA GLU A 45 5.13 -16.87 -12.57
C GLU A 45 4.87 -15.46 -12.05
N LEU A 46 4.99 -15.28 -10.73
CA LEU A 46 4.96 -13.97 -10.08
C LEU A 46 6.34 -13.33 -10.12
N LEU A 47 6.49 -12.28 -10.92
CA LEU A 47 7.75 -11.53 -11.04
C LEU A 47 7.95 -10.53 -9.91
N GLY A 48 6.87 -9.85 -9.51
CA GLY A 48 6.94 -8.82 -8.49
C GLY A 48 5.67 -8.00 -8.37
N TYR A 49 5.81 -6.78 -7.85
CA TYR A 49 4.69 -5.91 -7.52
C TYR A 49 4.96 -4.45 -7.84
N ASN A 50 3.94 -3.76 -8.35
CA ASN A 50 3.88 -2.30 -8.24
C ASN A 50 3.35 -1.91 -6.86
N LEU A 51 4.15 -1.13 -6.13
CA LEU A 51 3.84 -0.59 -4.81
C LEU A 51 2.92 0.61 -4.91
N CYS A 52 1.81 0.59 -4.18
CA CYS A 52 0.87 1.70 -4.04
C CYS A 52 0.75 2.12 -2.57
N VAL A 53 0.81 3.41 -2.27
CA VAL A 53 0.74 3.90 -0.88
C VAL A 53 -0.14 5.13 -0.69
N GLY A 54 -0.66 5.29 0.53
CA GLY A 54 -1.34 6.50 0.97
C GLY A 54 -2.77 6.65 0.46
N GLY A 55 -3.49 5.56 0.22
CA GLY A 55 -4.93 5.59 -0.02
C GLY A 55 -5.75 5.73 1.27
N GLY A 56 -6.94 6.32 1.18
CA GLY A 56 -7.88 6.32 2.30
C GLY A 56 -9.10 7.24 2.15
N MET A 57 -10.28 6.68 2.38
CA MET A 57 -11.57 7.36 2.15
C MET A 57 -12.15 8.12 3.35
N GLY A 58 -11.50 8.11 4.51
CA GLY A 58 -12.04 8.80 5.70
C GLY A 58 -12.04 10.32 5.54
N THR A 59 -13.20 10.96 5.75
CA THR A 59 -13.41 12.42 5.70
C THR A 59 -14.26 12.87 6.89
N SER A 60 -14.31 14.17 7.17
CA SER A 60 -15.24 14.78 8.12
C SER A 60 -15.96 15.94 7.44
N HIS A 61 -17.28 15.98 7.56
CA HIS A 61 -18.09 17.04 6.95
C HIS A 61 -17.74 18.40 7.53
N GLY A 62 -17.60 19.41 6.68
CA GLY A 62 -17.23 20.77 7.10
C GLY A 62 -15.77 20.95 7.55
N GLU A 63 -14.92 19.93 7.41
CA GLU A 63 -13.50 19.98 7.79
C GLU A 63 -12.60 19.75 6.57
N PRO A 64 -12.19 20.83 5.86
CA PRO A 64 -11.39 20.74 4.63
C PRO A 64 -10.04 20.05 4.82
N SER A 65 -9.49 20.07 6.05
CA SER A 65 -8.23 19.38 6.33
C SER A 65 -8.35 17.85 6.23
N THR A 66 -9.57 17.30 6.15
CA THR A 66 -9.81 15.86 5.98
C THR A 66 -10.46 15.53 4.63
N TYR A 67 -9.73 14.86 3.75
CA TYR A 67 -10.16 14.60 2.37
C TYR A 67 -9.87 13.14 1.96
N PRO A 68 -10.63 12.54 1.03
CA PRO A 68 -10.29 11.22 0.50
C PRO A 68 -9.04 11.32 -0.37
N ARG A 69 -8.21 10.28 -0.39
CA ARG A 69 -7.00 10.23 -1.20
C ARG A 69 -6.89 8.86 -1.87
N VAL A 70 -6.57 8.83 -3.16
CA VAL A 70 -6.20 7.61 -3.87
C VAL A 70 -4.73 7.29 -3.64
N ALA A 71 -4.38 6.01 -3.55
CA ALA A 71 -2.98 5.61 -3.36
C ALA A 71 -2.12 6.02 -4.57
N THR A 72 -0.87 6.39 -4.31
CA THR A 72 0.14 6.73 -5.31
C THR A 72 0.95 5.50 -5.65
N VAL A 73 1.13 5.20 -6.93
CA VAL A 73 2.06 4.16 -7.40
C VAL A 73 3.49 4.70 -7.24
N LEU A 74 4.29 4.08 -6.38
CA LEU A 74 5.63 4.57 -6.02
C LEU A 74 6.75 3.90 -6.80
N GLY A 75 6.63 2.61 -7.11
CA GLY A 75 7.72 1.86 -7.70
C GLY A 75 7.37 0.39 -7.92
N TYR A 76 8.33 -0.33 -8.48
CA TYR A 76 8.30 -1.78 -8.64
C TYR A 76 9.30 -2.44 -7.68
N LEU A 77 8.91 -3.58 -7.13
CA LEU A 77 9.76 -4.46 -6.34
C LEU A 77 9.66 -5.92 -6.82
N PRO A 78 10.76 -6.69 -6.79
CA PRO A 78 10.71 -8.13 -7.02
C PRO A 78 9.87 -8.82 -5.93
N ALA A 79 9.28 -9.98 -6.23
CA ALA A 79 8.40 -10.69 -5.31
C ALA A 79 9.06 -11.00 -3.95
N THR A 80 10.37 -11.23 -3.95
CA THR A 80 11.18 -11.51 -2.76
C THR A 80 11.26 -10.33 -1.77
N GLN A 81 10.98 -9.10 -2.22
CA GLN A 81 11.06 -7.89 -1.41
C GLN A 81 9.73 -7.46 -0.78
N LEU A 82 8.64 -8.22 -0.98
CA LEU A 82 7.32 -7.83 -0.48
C LEU A 82 7.31 -7.56 1.03
N LEU A 83 7.89 -8.45 1.84
CA LEU A 83 7.91 -8.29 3.29
C LEU A 83 8.83 -7.14 3.76
N PRO A 84 10.10 -7.05 3.30
CA PRO A 84 10.96 -5.90 3.60
C PRO A 84 10.31 -4.54 3.27
N VAL A 85 9.68 -4.43 2.10
CA VAL A 85 9.00 -3.19 1.69
C VAL A 85 7.77 -2.91 2.56
N ALA A 86 6.96 -3.92 2.85
CA ALA A 86 5.79 -3.75 3.71
C ALA A 86 6.20 -3.27 5.11
N GLU A 87 7.23 -3.88 5.70
CA GLU A 87 7.77 -3.49 7.00
C GLU A 87 8.34 -2.06 6.97
N ALA A 88 9.09 -1.70 5.93
CA ALA A 88 9.63 -0.36 5.77
C ALA A 88 8.52 0.71 5.70
N VAL A 89 7.45 0.47 4.93
CA VAL A 89 6.31 1.40 4.86
C VAL A 89 5.56 1.49 6.19
N VAL A 90 5.33 0.36 6.88
CA VAL A 90 4.66 0.34 8.18
C VAL A 90 5.46 1.11 9.22
N THR A 91 6.78 0.92 9.26
CA THR A 91 7.66 1.59 10.20
C THR A 91 7.86 3.08 9.86
N LEU A 92 7.85 3.46 8.58
CA LEU A 92 7.76 4.87 8.19
C LEU A 92 6.48 5.52 8.73
N GLN A 93 5.34 4.86 8.59
CA GLN A 93 4.09 5.38 9.16
C GLN A 93 4.13 5.46 10.69
N ARG A 94 4.76 4.47 11.35
CA ARG A 94 4.95 4.47 12.81
C ARG A 94 5.74 5.69 13.27
N ASP A 95 6.80 6.04 12.55
CA ASP A 95 7.79 7.05 12.96
C ASP A 95 7.39 8.47 12.54
N HIS A 96 6.77 8.62 11.36
CA HIS A 96 6.44 9.92 10.79
C HIS A 96 4.96 10.29 10.90
N GLY A 97 4.07 9.36 11.25
CA GLY A 97 2.64 9.63 11.34
C GLY A 97 2.25 10.55 12.49
N ASP A 98 1.28 11.44 12.27
CA ASP A 98 0.82 12.39 13.29
C ASP A 98 0.11 11.66 14.44
N ARG A 99 0.66 11.77 15.66
CA ARG A 99 0.09 11.20 16.89
C ARG A 99 -0.69 12.23 17.72
N SER A 100 -0.59 13.50 17.39
CA SER A 100 -1.27 14.60 18.10
C SER A 100 -2.71 14.77 17.60
N ASN A 101 -2.93 14.64 16.29
CA ASN A 101 -4.25 14.76 15.68
C ASN A 101 -4.69 13.46 15.02
N ARG A 102 -5.56 12.71 15.70
CA ARG A 102 -6.10 11.43 15.22
C ARG A 102 -6.83 11.53 13.86
N LYS A 103 -7.37 12.69 13.49
CA LYS A 103 -7.99 12.90 12.17
C LYS A 103 -6.96 12.94 11.04
N GLN A 104 -5.73 13.33 11.34
CA GLN A 104 -4.57 13.44 10.43
C GLN A 104 -3.59 12.25 10.54
N ALA A 105 -3.91 11.24 11.36
CA ALA A 105 -2.98 10.15 11.73
C ALA A 105 -2.85 9.00 10.71
N ARG A 106 -3.52 9.06 9.55
CA ARG A 106 -3.44 8.02 8.49
C ARG A 106 -2.27 8.27 7.55
N LEU A 107 -1.79 7.22 6.87
CA LEU A 107 -0.64 7.32 5.96
C LEU A 107 -0.87 8.33 4.83
N LYS A 108 -2.09 8.48 4.32
CA LYS A 108 -2.42 9.48 3.30
C LYS A 108 -1.95 10.91 3.65
N TYR A 109 -2.12 11.33 4.90
CA TYR A 109 -1.73 12.67 5.34
C TYR A 109 -0.22 12.76 5.64
N THR A 110 0.37 11.65 6.05
CA THR A 110 1.82 11.56 6.26
C THR A 110 2.55 11.68 4.93
N LEU A 111 2.04 10.99 3.91
CA LEU A 111 2.55 11.07 2.54
C LEU A 111 2.36 12.48 1.95
N ASP A 112 1.20 13.11 2.10
CA ASP A 112 0.98 14.47 1.61
C ASP A 112 1.84 15.51 2.33
N ARG A 113 2.07 15.35 3.63
CA ARG A 113 2.91 16.27 4.41
C ARG A 113 4.40 16.11 4.10
N LEU A 114 4.88 14.88 3.90
CA LEU A 114 6.28 14.65 3.54
C LEU A 114 6.56 14.94 2.07
N GLY A 115 5.57 14.73 1.21
CA GLY A 115 5.73 14.68 -0.24
C GLY A 115 6.15 13.29 -0.71
N THR A 116 5.67 12.91 -1.91
CA THR A 116 5.91 11.59 -2.51
C THR A 116 7.40 11.28 -2.68
N ASP A 117 8.18 12.24 -3.20
CA ASP A 117 9.61 12.03 -3.50
C ASP A 117 10.42 11.83 -2.22
N HIS A 118 10.13 12.62 -1.18
CA HIS A 118 10.79 12.47 0.11
C HIS A 118 10.38 11.16 0.81
N PHE A 119 9.11 10.76 0.73
CA PHE A 119 8.68 9.47 1.24
C PHE A 119 9.42 8.31 0.55
N LEU A 120 9.57 8.38 -0.78
CA LEU A 120 10.33 7.38 -1.54
C LEU A 120 11.81 7.36 -1.13
N ALA A 121 12.42 8.52 -0.91
CA ALA A 121 13.80 8.60 -0.42
C ALA A 121 13.98 7.92 0.95
N LEU A 122 13.07 8.18 1.90
CA LEU A 122 13.08 7.52 3.22
C LEU A 122 12.83 6.01 3.12
N LEU A 123 12.00 5.57 2.19
CA LEU A 123 11.77 4.16 1.91
C LEU A 123 13.04 3.50 1.39
N ASN A 124 13.68 4.08 0.39
CA ASN A 124 14.93 3.58 -0.18
C ASN A 124 16.06 3.53 0.87
N GLU A 125 16.13 4.52 1.76
CA GLU A 125 17.08 4.53 2.88
C GLU A 125 16.87 3.33 3.81
N ARG A 126 15.62 2.99 4.16
CA ARG A 126 15.31 1.82 5.00
C ARG A 126 15.59 0.49 4.32
N LEU A 127 15.41 0.42 3.01
CA LEU A 127 15.67 -0.78 2.22
C LEU A 127 17.16 -0.98 1.92
N GLY A 128 17.95 0.11 1.95
CA GLY A 128 19.36 0.12 1.56
C GLY A 128 19.58 0.14 0.04
N GLU A 129 18.51 0.18 -0.75
CA GLU A 129 18.54 0.23 -2.21
C GLU A 129 17.29 0.94 -2.76
N PRO A 130 17.37 1.52 -3.97
CA PRO A 130 16.23 2.22 -4.57
C PRO A 130 15.18 1.24 -5.12
N CYS A 131 13.89 1.55 -4.90
CA CYS A 131 12.82 0.91 -5.67
C CYS A 131 13.00 1.18 -7.18
N ASN A 132 12.68 0.18 -7.98
CA ASN A 132 12.67 0.35 -9.44
C ASN A 132 11.51 1.27 -9.86
N PRO A 133 11.61 1.94 -11.02
CA PRO A 133 10.46 2.62 -11.61
C PRO A 133 9.26 1.66 -11.73
N PRO A 134 8.02 2.13 -11.54
CA PRO A 134 6.84 1.28 -11.70
C PRO A 134 6.83 0.58 -13.06
N GLY A 135 6.56 -0.72 -13.05
CA GLY A 135 6.30 -1.47 -14.27
C GLY A 135 4.95 -1.07 -14.88
N PRO A 136 4.62 -1.53 -16.10
CA PRO A 136 3.31 -1.29 -16.68
C PRO A 136 2.24 -1.86 -15.75
N THR A 137 1.43 -0.99 -15.14
CA THR A 137 0.21 -1.41 -14.46
C THR A 137 -0.79 -1.84 -15.51
N PRO A 138 -1.20 -3.13 -15.58
CA PRO A 138 -2.43 -3.45 -16.27
C PRO A 138 -3.51 -2.69 -15.51
N SER A 139 -4.30 -1.87 -16.21
CA SER A 139 -5.32 -1.08 -15.56
C SER A 139 -6.24 -2.04 -14.80
N ALA A 140 -6.19 -1.98 -13.47
CA ALA A 140 -7.05 -2.77 -12.59
C ALA A 140 -8.45 -2.16 -12.71
N SER A 141 -9.13 -2.47 -13.80
CA SER A 141 -10.16 -1.61 -14.40
C SER A 141 -11.57 -1.97 -13.94
N ALA A 142 -11.74 -3.08 -13.24
CA ALA A 142 -13.07 -3.56 -12.89
C ALA A 142 -13.12 -4.16 -11.48
N VAL A 143 -14.02 -3.60 -10.67
CA VAL A 143 -14.62 -4.28 -9.53
C VAL A 143 -15.63 -5.26 -10.11
N MET A 144 -15.27 -6.54 -10.17
CA MET A 144 -16.17 -7.60 -10.66
C MET A 144 -16.60 -8.48 -9.50
N PRO A 145 -17.88 -8.46 -9.10
CA PRO A 145 -18.36 -9.31 -8.01
C PRO A 145 -18.23 -10.80 -8.35
N SER A 146 -17.72 -11.60 -7.42
CA SER A 146 -17.64 -13.05 -7.53
C SER A 146 -18.97 -13.72 -7.16
N VAL A 147 -20.04 -13.41 -7.88
CA VAL A 147 -21.36 -14.00 -7.67
C VAL A 147 -21.57 -15.18 -8.63
N GLY A 148 -22.14 -16.29 -8.12
CA GLY A 148 -22.45 -17.50 -8.91
C GLY A 148 -21.32 -18.54 -8.96
N ARG A 149 -21.64 -19.76 -9.38
CA ARG A 149 -20.69 -20.87 -9.50
C ARG A 149 -19.81 -20.63 -10.73
N ARG A 150 -18.50 -20.43 -10.54
CA ARG A 150 -17.51 -20.46 -11.61
C ARG A 150 -16.65 -21.72 -11.45
N PRO A 151 -16.22 -22.37 -12.53
CA PRO A 151 -15.15 -23.34 -12.44
C PRO A 151 -13.93 -22.64 -11.84
N ALA A 152 -13.22 -23.29 -10.93
CA ALA A 152 -11.83 -22.92 -10.71
C ALA A 152 -11.15 -23.18 -12.06
N THR A 153 -10.64 -22.13 -12.71
CA THR A 153 -9.79 -22.35 -13.88
C THR A 153 -8.59 -23.14 -13.39
N ASP A 154 -8.46 -24.33 -13.94
CA ASP A 154 -7.39 -25.28 -13.72
C ASP A 154 -6.05 -24.53 -13.76
N ALA A 155 -5.31 -24.56 -12.65
CA ALA A 155 -3.90 -24.16 -12.65
C ALA A 155 -3.18 -25.15 -13.58
N GLY A 156 -2.94 -24.73 -14.81
CA GLY A 156 -2.47 -25.60 -15.88
C GLY A 156 -0.96 -25.74 -15.89
N GLY A 157 -0.49 -26.94 -15.54
CA GLY A 157 0.61 -27.71 -16.17
C GLY A 157 1.89 -27.00 -16.57
#